data_AF-A0A191VB27-F1
#
_entry.id   AF-A0A191VB27-F1
#
_cell.length_a   1.000
_cell.length_b   1.000
_cell.length_c   1.000
_cell.angle_alpha   90.00
_cell.angle_beta   90.00
_cell.angle_gamma   90.00
#
_symmetry.space_group_name_H-M   'P 1'
#
loop_
_entity.id
_entity.type
_entity.pdbx_description
1 polymer ?
#
loop_
_entity_poly.entity_id
_entity_poly.type
_entity_poly.pdbx_seq_one_letter_code
_entity_poly.pdbx_strand_id
1 'polypeptide(L)'
;MSSMPMETDDLSEDDAPACVPIADEATGEIRLLSERCSTCIFRPGNPFRTTMPERIRSMVADAVADEGHVTCHSTLPGSAPAGVEPAICRGFADTYGDRSLALRFGDALGLIREVPPPS
;
A
#
# COMPACT_ATOMS: atom_id res chain seq x y z
N MET A 1 -42.01 25.79 -26.26
CA MET A 1 -40.61 25.61 -26.65
C MET A 1 -39.76 26.56 -25.84
N SER A 2 -39.12 26.06 -24.79
CA SER A 2 -37.88 26.60 -24.22
C SER A 2 -37.36 25.51 -23.32
N SER A 3 -36.58 24.62 -23.94
CA SER A 3 -35.83 23.57 -23.27
C SER A 3 -34.81 24.25 -22.36
N MET A 4 -34.87 23.98 -21.06
CA MET A 4 -33.78 24.30 -20.15
C MET A 4 -32.68 23.26 -20.34
N PRO A 5 -31.42 23.65 -20.59
CA PRO A 5 -30.33 22.70 -20.65
C PRO A 5 -30.06 22.09 -19.26
N MET A 6 -29.79 20.78 -19.24
CA MET A 6 -29.15 20.07 -18.14
C MET A 6 -27.83 20.76 -17.81
N GLU A 7 -27.73 21.34 -16.62
CA GLU A 7 -26.43 21.58 -16.01
C GLU A 7 -25.97 20.23 -15.46
N THR A 8 -24.96 19.68 -16.12
CA THR A 8 -24.27 18.48 -15.67
C THR A 8 -23.43 18.92 -14.49
N ASP A 9 -23.82 18.44 -13.30
CA ASP A 9 -23.07 18.63 -12.07
C ASP A 9 -21.67 18.03 -12.28
N ASP A 10 -20.71 18.93 -12.29
CA ASP A 10 -19.29 18.73 -12.55
C ASP A 10 -18.72 17.74 -11.52
N LEU A 11 -18.14 16.66 -12.04
CA LEU A 11 -17.48 15.61 -11.28
C LEU A 11 -16.29 16.20 -10.52
N SER A 12 -16.44 16.44 -9.21
CA SER A 12 -15.28 16.58 -8.34
C SER A 12 -14.85 15.19 -7.87
N GLU A 13 -14.11 14.49 -8.73
CA GLU A 13 -13.46 13.20 -8.45
C GLU A 13 -12.22 13.32 -7.51
N ASP A 14 -12.05 14.45 -6.81
CA ASP A 14 -10.80 14.82 -6.12
C ASP A 14 -10.88 14.70 -4.57
N ASP A 15 -11.66 13.75 -4.05
CA ASP A 15 -11.63 13.39 -2.60
C ASP A 15 -11.32 11.90 -2.39
N ALA A 16 -10.62 11.27 -3.34
CA ALA A 16 -9.93 10.02 -3.04
C ALA A 16 -8.72 10.37 -2.14
N PRO A 17 -8.53 9.71 -0.98
CA PRO A 17 -7.35 9.95 -0.16
C PRO A 17 -6.13 9.75 -1.03
N ALA A 18 -5.34 10.82 -1.21
CA ALA A 18 -4.16 10.81 -2.08
C ALA A 18 -3.35 9.54 -1.79
N CYS A 19 -3.37 8.61 -2.74
CA CYS A 19 -2.66 7.35 -2.61
C CYS A 19 -1.18 7.68 -2.69
N VAL A 20 -0.54 7.86 -1.52
CA VAL A 20 0.86 8.27 -1.50
C VAL A 20 1.69 7.12 -2.09
N PRO A 21 2.40 7.36 -3.19
CA PRO A 21 2.98 6.29 -4.00
C PRO A 21 4.09 5.57 -3.22
N ILE A 22 4.18 4.25 -3.37
CA ILE A 22 5.29 3.44 -2.82
C ILE A 22 6.56 3.48 -3.68
N ALA A 23 6.43 3.95 -4.92
CA ALA A 23 7.53 4.09 -5.86
C ALA A 23 7.97 5.55 -5.94
N ASP A 24 9.26 5.77 -6.07
CA ASP A 24 9.80 7.07 -6.44
C ASP A 24 9.47 7.35 -7.91
N GLU A 25 8.83 8.50 -8.18
CA GLU A 25 8.34 8.82 -9.52
C GLU A 25 9.46 9.09 -10.53
N ALA A 26 10.62 9.55 -10.07
CA ALA A 26 11.73 9.92 -10.94
C ALA A 26 12.59 8.72 -11.35
N THR A 27 12.76 7.77 -10.43
CA THR A 27 13.67 6.62 -10.59
C THR A 27 12.92 5.31 -10.83
N GLY A 28 11.65 5.24 -10.43
CA GLY A 28 10.88 3.99 -10.40
C GLY A 28 11.30 3.06 -9.26
N GLU A 29 12.15 3.49 -8.34
CA GLU A 29 12.55 2.67 -7.19
C GLU A 29 11.35 2.38 -6.29
N ILE A 30 11.13 1.11 -6.01
CA ILE A 30 10.01 0.61 -5.20
C ILE A 30 10.50 0.42 -3.78
N ARG A 31 9.91 1.17 -2.84
CA ARG A 31 10.24 1.06 -1.41
C ARG A 31 9.61 -0.19 -0.82
N LEU A 32 10.44 -1.04 -0.22
CA LEU A 32 10.03 -2.23 0.51
C LEU A 32 10.64 -2.18 1.92
N LEU A 33 9.86 -2.38 2.98
CA LEU A 33 10.44 -2.44 4.33
C LEU A 33 11.47 -3.56 4.40
N SER A 34 12.70 -3.37 4.89
CA SER A 34 13.75 -4.39 4.98
C SER A 34 13.39 -5.55 5.91
N GLU A 35 12.60 -5.28 6.94
CA GLU A 35 12.14 -6.26 7.93
C GLU A 35 10.69 -6.01 8.34
N ARG A 36 10.10 -6.97 9.07
CA ARG A 36 8.73 -6.82 9.60
C ARG A 36 8.72 -5.79 10.72
N CYS A 37 7.88 -4.76 10.60
CA CYS A 37 7.73 -3.75 11.64
C CYS A 37 7.22 -4.34 12.97
N SER A 38 7.40 -3.61 14.07
CA SER A 38 7.08 -4.06 15.43
C SER A 38 5.62 -4.50 15.61
N THR A 39 4.70 -3.86 14.88
CA THR A 39 3.24 -4.12 14.90
C THR A 39 2.74 -4.85 13.65
N CYS A 40 3.62 -5.57 12.94
CA CYS A 40 3.30 -6.25 11.68
C CYS A 40 2.09 -7.20 11.79
N ILE A 41 1.11 -7.03 10.90
CA ILE A 41 -0.12 -7.84 10.83
C ILE A 41 0.12 -9.32 10.47
N PHE A 42 1.29 -9.63 9.92
CA PHE A 42 1.74 -10.99 9.59
C PHE A 42 2.54 -11.66 10.71
N ARG A 43 2.83 -10.95 11.81
CA ARG A 43 3.52 -11.53 12.97
C ARG A 43 2.56 -12.47 13.73
N PRO A 44 2.99 -13.70 14.10
CA PRO A 44 2.23 -14.54 15.01
C PRO A 44 1.94 -13.82 16.33
N GLY A 45 0.70 -13.90 16.80
CA GLY A 45 0.27 -13.23 18.04
C GLY A 45 0.04 -11.72 17.93
N ASN A 46 0.00 -11.15 16.71
CA ASN A 46 -0.34 -9.74 16.54
C ASN A 46 -1.81 -9.44 16.93
N PRO A 47 -2.07 -8.43 17.78
CA PRO A 47 -3.43 -8.10 18.23
C PRO A 47 -4.40 -7.74 17.11
N PHE A 48 -3.96 -7.06 16.05
CA PHE A 48 -4.81 -6.67 14.92
C PHE A 48 -5.38 -7.88 14.18
N ARG A 49 -4.62 -8.98 14.13
CA ARG A 49 -5.09 -10.23 13.54
C ARG A 49 -6.20 -10.90 14.36
N THR A 50 -6.26 -10.60 15.66
CA THR A 50 -7.32 -11.07 16.56
C THR A 50 -8.53 -10.13 16.55
N THR A 51 -8.32 -8.82 16.49
CA THR A 51 -9.40 -7.82 16.58
C THR A 51 -10.07 -7.54 15.24
N MET A 52 -9.38 -7.68 14.11
CA MET A 52 -9.90 -7.40 12.76
C MET A 52 -9.50 -8.47 11.72
N PRO A 53 -9.72 -9.76 11.97
CA PRO A 53 -9.26 -10.83 11.08
C PRO A 53 -9.89 -10.75 9.67
N GLU A 54 -11.17 -10.44 9.57
CA GLU A 54 -11.88 -10.36 8.29
C GLU A 54 -11.38 -9.19 7.44
N ARG A 55 -11.13 -8.04 8.06
CA ARG A 55 -10.62 -6.85 7.36
C ARG A 55 -9.23 -7.10 6.78
N ILE A 56 -8.34 -7.71 7.56
CA ILE A 56 -7.00 -8.07 7.08
C ILE A 56 -7.10 -9.10 5.95
N ARG A 57 -7.96 -10.11 6.09
CA ARG A 57 -8.16 -11.13 5.05
C ARG A 57 -8.67 -10.52 3.75
N SER A 58 -9.67 -9.63 3.81
CA SER A 58 -10.20 -8.96 2.61
C SER A 58 -9.13 -8.12 1.93
N MET A 59 -8.47 -7.22 2.68
CA MET A 59 -7.41 -6.36 2.14
C MET A 59 -6.30 -7.14 1.45
N VAL A 60 -5.87 -8.26 2.03
CA VAL A 60 -4.86 -9.14 1.43
C VAL A 60 -5.40 -9.85 0.19
N ALA A 61 -6.65 -10.32 0.23
CA ALA A 61 -7.28 -10.97 -0.91
C ALA A 61 -7.42 -10.01 -2.10
N ASP A 62 -7.85 -8.78 -1.85
CA ASP A 62 -7.99 -7.73 -2.85
C ASP A 62 -6.62 -7.41 -3.47
N ALA A 63 -5.60 -7.19 -2.63
CA ALA A 63 -4.23 -6.93 -3.10
C ALA A 63 -3.65 -8.09 -3.94
N VAL A 64 -3.99 -9.35 -3.62
CA VAL A 64 -3.54 -10.51 -4.40
C VAL A 64 -4.34 -10.65 -5.71
N ALA A 65 -5.63 -10.34 -5.70
CA ALA A 65 -6.50 -10.41 -6.87
C ALA A 65 -6.10 -9.37 -7.93
N ASP A 66 -5.74 -8.17 -7.49
CA ASP A 66 -5.33 -7.06 -8.36
C ASP A 66 -3.83 -7.12 -8.74
N GLU A 67 -3.14 -8.20 -8.37
CA GLU A 67 -1.69 -8.34 -8.48
C GLU A 67 -0.90 -7.14 -7.88
N GLY A 68 -1.50 -6.52 -6.87
CA GLY A 68 -1.04 -5.31 -6.21
C GLY A 68 -0.10 -5.59 -5.04
N HIS A 69 -0.20 -4.76 -4.00
CA HIS A 69 0.61 -4.87 -2.79
C HIS A 69 -0.14 -4.32 -1.58
N VAL A 70 0.36 -4.65 -0.38
CA VAL A 70 -0.09 -4.02 0.86
C VAL A 70 0.97 -3.03 1.32
N THR A 71 0.62 -1.75 1.40
CA THR A 71 1.45 -0.72 2.03
C THR A 71 1.54 -0.95 3.54
N CYS A 72 2.72 -0.79 4.13
CA CYS A 72 2.88 -0.95 5.56
C CYS A 72 2.14 0.15 6.31
N HIS A 73 1.27 -0.23 7.25
CA HIS A 73 0.48 0.72 8.02
C HIS A 73 1.35 1.67 8.86
N SER A 74 2.55 1.24 9.29
CA SER A 74 3.48 2.10 10.04
C SER A 74 4.15 3.17 9.17
N THR A 75 4.01 3.08 7.85
CA THR A 75 4.55 4.06 6.88
C THR A 75 3.45 4.91 6.23
N LEU A 76 2.18 4.70 6.61
CA LEU A 76 1.08 5.49 6.08
C LEU A 76 1.07 6.90 6.69
N PRO A 77 0.67 7.92 5.91
CA PRO A 77 0.39 9.25 6.44
C PRO A 77 -0.57 9.18 7.64
N GLY A 78 -0.27 9.94 8.70
CA GLY A 78 -1.04 9.96 9.95
C GLY A 78 -0.66 8.87 10.96
N SER A 79 0.05 7.82 10.55
CA SER A 79 0.63 6.81 11.45
C SER A 79 2.15 6.90 11.56
N ALA A 80 2.81 7.32 10.48
CA ALA A 80 4.27 7.39 10.40
C ALA A 80 4.83 8.72 10.97
N PRO A 81 6.06 8.72 11.50
CA PRO A 81 6.81 9.94 11.79
C PRO A 81 6.96 10.84 10.55
N ALA A 82 7.16 12.14 10.77
CA ALA A 82 7.36 13.10 9.69
C ALA A 82 8.58 12.72 8.82
N GLY A 83 8.41 12.76 7.50
CA GLY A 83 9.46 12.41 6.54
C GLY A 83 9.58 10.92 6.23
N VAL A 84 8.72 10.06 6.79
CA VAL A 84 8.65 8.63 6.41
C VAL A 84 7.73 8.48 5.22
N GLU A 85 8.29 7.95 4.13
CA GLU A 85 7.54 7.64 2.91
C GLU A 85 6.88 6.26 3.01
N PRO A 86 5.73 6.04 2.34
CA PRO A 86 5.09 4.74 2.29
C PRO A 86 6.01 3.66 1.72
N ALA A 87 5.95 2.46 2.28
CA ALA A 87 6.71 1.32 1.77
C ALA A 87 5.84 0.07 1.73
N ILE A 88 6.14 -0.85 0.83
CA ILE A 88 5.50 -2.17 0.79
C ILE A 88 5.79 -2.91 2.10
N CYS A 89 4.76 -3.56 2.65
CA CYS A 89 4.86 -4.34 3.88
C CYS A 89 5.73 -5.59 3.67
N ARG A 90 6.81 -5.73 4.45
CA ARG A 90 7.67 -6.93 4.42
C ARG A 90 6.89 -8.23 4.63
N GLY A 91 5.97 -8.25 5.60
CA GLY A 91 5.18 -9.45 5.88
C GLY A 91 4.30 -9.89 4.71
N PHE A 92 3.76 -8.94 3.94
CA PHE A 92 3.03 -9.25 2.71
C PHE A 92 3.99 -9.76 1.63
N ALA A 93 5.11 -9.07 1.41
CA ALA A 93 6.11 -9.47 0.43
C ALA A 93 6.64 -10.89 0.67
N ASP A 94 6.96 -11.24 1.93
CA ASP A 94 7.41 -12.59 2.30
C ASP A 94 6.37 -13.68 2.01
N THR A 95 5.07 -13.34 2.06
CA THR A 95 3.97 -14.31 2.01
C THR A 95 3.34 -14.42 0.62
N TYR A 96 3.28 -13.30 -0.11
CA TYR A 96 2.54 -13.13 -1.36
C TYR A 96 3.31 -12.34 -2.42
N GLY A 97 4.62 -12.14 -2.25
CA GLY A 97 5.42 -11.30 -3.16
C GLY A 97 5.41 -11.79 -4.61
N ASP A 98 5.28 -13.08 -4.83
CA ASP A 98 5.11 -13.72 -6.15
C ASP A 98 3.79 -13.38 -6.84
N ARG A 99 2.83 -12.80 -6.12
CA ARG A 99 1.55 -12.32 -6.64
C ARG A 99 1.54 -10.84 -6.96
N SER A 100 2.57 -10.10 -6.56
CA SER A 100 2.65 -8.65 -6.75
C SER A 100 3.45 -8.27 -7.98
N LEU A 101 2.86 -7.56 -8.95
CA LEU A 101 3.58 -7.06 -10.12
C LEU A 101 4.71 -6.11 -9.72
N ALA A 102 4.45 -5.22 -8.74
CA ALA A 102 5.45 -4.29 -8.23
C ALA A 102 6.69 -5.02 -7.69
N LEU A 103 6.50 -6.07 -6.88
CA LEU A 103 7.64 -6.83 -6.34
C LEU A 103 8.32 -7.68 -7.43
N ARG A 104 7.57 -8.32 -8.32
CA ARG A 104 8.14 -9.15 -9.40
C ARG A 104 8.97 -8.35 -10.39
N PHE A 105 8.42 -7.25 -10.90
CA PHE A 105 9.15 -6.39 -11.83
C PHE A 105 10.23 -5.59 -11.13
N GLY A 106 9.96 -5.10 -9.92
CA GLY A 106 10.95 -4.41 -9.11
C GLY A 106 12.19 -5.28 -8.87
N ASP A 107 12.00 -6.53 -8.48
CA ASP A 107 13.11 -7.48 -8.26
C ASP A 107 13.85 -7.80 -9.57
N ALA A 108 13.10 -8.14 -10.63
CA ALA A 108 13.68 -8.48 -11.94
C ALA A 108 14.48 -7.32 -12.57
N LEU A 109 14.11 -6.08 -12.30
CA LEU A 109 14.76 -4.87 -12.82
C LEU A 109 15.80 -4.28 -11.84
N GLY A 110 15.94 -4.85 -10.64
CA GLY A 110 16.84 -4.31 -9.61
C GLY A 110 16.40 -2.96 -9.04
N LEU A 111 15.09 -2.69 -9.03
CA LEU A 111 14.46 -1.45 -8.57
C LEU A 111 13.91 -1.54 -7.15
N ILE A 112 14.08 -2.65 -6.43
CA ILE A 112 13.67 -2.75 -5.04
C ILE A 112 14.69 -2.01 -4.16
N ARG A 113 14.21 -0.96 -3.48
CA ARG A 113 14.96 -0.28 -2.43
C ARG A 113 14.43 -0.70 -1.07
N GLU A 114 15.25 -1.44 -0.32
CA GLU A 114 14.91 -1.79 1.05
C GLU A 114 15.09 -0.60 2.00
N VAL A 115 14.10 -0.34 2.85
CA VAL A 115 14.13 0.74 3.85
C VAL A 115 13.80 0.20 5.25
N PRO A 116 14.46 0.65 6.32
CA PRO A 116 14.18 0.14 7.66
C PRO A 116 12.76 0.52 8.10
N PRO A 117 12.11 -0.28 8.97
CA PRO A 117 10.84 0.10 9.55
C PRO A 117 11.02 1.38 10.40
N PRO A 118 10.01 2.27 10.42
CA PRO A 118 10.02 3.41 11.34
C PRO A 118 10.02 2.92 12.78
N SER A 119 10.80 3.61 13.63
CA SER A 119 10.95 3.32 15.07
C SER A 119 9.73 3.74 15.88
#